data_AF-A0A5C9CB28-F1
#
_entry.id   AF-A0A5C9CB28-F1
#
_cell.length_a   1.000
_cell.length_b   1.000
_cell.length_c   1.000
_cell.angle_alpha   90.00
_cell.angle_beta   90.00
_cell.angle_gamma   90.00
#
_symmetry.space_group_name_H-M   'P 1'
#
loop_
_entity.id
_entity.type
_entity.pdbx_description
1 polymer ?
#
loop_
_entity_poly.entity_id
_entity_poly.type
_entity_poly.pdbx_seq_one_letter_code
_entity_poly.pdbx_strand_id
1 'polypeptide(L)'
;SRRLGLPVVTSFMGRGLLSEQDAPLIGTYMGVAGFPEVTQLVENSDSLFLLGEIICDTNFAVSETKIDMRKTIQALNGQVNIGYHTYAKLPLAAVVNRMLERVDGPDKTFQVTPQVFPANLAEDAQSITPTDIATAVNDLMARHGKMPIASDMGDCLFTAMEIKHTALVAPGYYATMGFGVPAGLGLQAATGERPLTAAATVGTQSCCCSTTPAGKCCALFNPSRASTTWTTGALLKWPQAWAATAYVWEHEPN
;
A
#
# COMPACT_ATOMS: atom_id res chain seq x y z
N SER A 1 -3.25 7.83 18.76
CA SER A 1 -4.63 7.32 18.64
C SER A 1 -5.20 6.89 19.98
N ARG A 2 -4.61 5.91 20.70
CA ARG A 2 -5.13 5.39 21.99
C ARG A 2 -5.40 6.47 23.06
N ARG A 3 -4.44 7.35 23.32
CA ARG A 3 -4.63 8.49 24.26
C ARG A 3 -5.71 9.47 23.82
N LEU A 4 -5.81 9.72 22.51
CA LEU A 4 -6.85 10.59 21.95
C LEU A 4 -8.24 9.93 22.06
N GLY A 5 -8.30 8.60 21.99
CA GLY A 5 -9.54 7.83 21.97
C GLY A 5 -10.36 8.08 20.71
N LEU A 6 -9.68 8.32 19.59
CA LEU A 6 -10.31 8.58 18.29
C LEU A 6 -10.19 7.35 17.39
N PRO A 7 -11.21 7.08 16.57
CA PRO A 7 -11.14 6.07 15.54
C PRO A 7 -9.99 6.37 14.57
N VAL A 8 -9.32 5.32 14.10
CA VAL A 8 -8.24 5.45 13.12
C VAL A 8 -8.69 4.84 11.81
N VAL A 9 -8.44 5.58 10.74
CA VAL A 9 -8.64 5.12 9.35
C VAL A 9 -7.33 5.37 8.62
N THR A 10 -6.89 4.41 7.81
CA THR A 10 -5.76 4.63 6.90
C THR A 10 -6.28 5.15 5.58
N SER A 11 -5.56 6.07 4.94
CA SER A 11 -5.78 6.30 3.51
C SER A 11 -5.32 5.09 2.69
N PHE A 12 -5.63 5.11 1.39
CA PHE A 12 -5.11 4.14 0.44
C PHE A 12 -3.58 3.99 0.51
N MET A 13 -2.85 5.12 0.60
CA MET A 13 -1.39 5.12 0.76
C MET A 13 -0.92 4.69 2.16
N GLY A 14 -1.73 4.95 3.18
CA GLY A 14 -1.45 4.54 4.55
C GLY A 14 -1.76 3.08 4.84
N ARG A 15 -2.24 2.30 3.86
CA ARG A 15 -2.57 0.88 4.05
C ARG A 15 -1.34 0.12 4.55
N GLY A 16 -1.53 -0.63 5.63
CA GLY A 16 -0.47 -1.39 6.30
C GLY A 16 0.18 -0.64 7.47
N LEU A 17 -0.04 0.67 7.60
CA LEU A 17 0.32 1.38 8.82
C LEU A 17 -0.53 0.90 9.99
N LEU A 18 0.11 0.76 11.16
CA LEU A 18 -0.53 0.33 12.40
C LEU A 18 -1.07 -1.12 12.37
N SER A 19 -0.74 -1.91 11.34
CA SER A 19 -1.15 -3.31 11.17
C SER A 19 -0.72 -4.24 12.31
N GLU A 20 0.43 -3.96 12.93
CA GLU A 20 0.98 -4.69 14.07
C GLU A 20 0.80 -3.94 15.40
N GLN A 21 0.02 -2.86 15.40
CA GLN A 21 -0.20 -2.04 16.59
C GLN A 21 -1.62 -2.27 17.12
N ASP A 22 -1.77 -2.27 18.45
CA ASP A 22 -3.08 -2.24 19.10
C ASP A 22 -3.67 -0.82 18.97
N ALA A 23 -4.10 -0.50 17.76
CA ALA A 23 -4.76 0.75 17.40
C ALA A 23 -6.21 0.45 17.00
N PRO A 24 -7.17 1.35 17.31
CA PRO A 24 -8.56 1.21 16.89
C PRO A 24 -8.70 1.52 15.39
N LEU A 25 -8.11 0.67 14.56
CA LEU A 25 -8.13 0.78 13.10
C LEU A 25 -9.45 0.22 12.56
N ILE A 26 -10.28 1.10 12.02
CA ILE A 26 -11.58 0.76 11.44
C ILE A 26 -11.43 0.22 10.02
N GLY A 27 -10.47 0.71 9.27
CA GLY A 27 -10.27 0.28 7.90
C GLY A 27 -9.46 1.25 7.06
N THR A 28 -9.59 1.06 5.75
CA THR A 28 -8.94 1.90 4.74
C THR A 28 -9.98 2.72 4.00
N TYR A 29 -9.80 4.05 3.99
CA TYR A 29 -10.62 4.96 3.20
C TYR A 29 -10.22 4.87 1.73
N MET A 30 -11.21 4.60 0.88
CA MET A 30 -11.06 4.51 -0.58
C MET A 30 -12.24 5.18 -1.32
N GLY A 31 -12.88 6.17 -0.69
CA GLY A 31 -14.09 6.83 -1.23
C GLY A 31 -15.19 5.82 -1.57
N VAL A 32 -15.83 5.97 -2.73
CA VAL A 32 -16.88 5.06 -3.21
C VAL A 32 -16.43 3.62 -3.44
N ALA A 33 -15.13 3.37 -3.62
CA ALA A 33 -14.60 2.03 -3.85
C ALA A 33 -14.33 1.27 -2.55
N GLY A 34 -14.45 1.93 -1.39
CA GLY A 34 -14.23 1.35 -0.08
C GLY A 34 -15.49 0.84 0.59
N PHE A 35 -15.36 0.49 1.88
CA PHE A 35 -16.49 0.12 2.72
C PHE A 35 -17.35 1.35 3.04
N PRO A 36 -18.69 1.30 2.86
CA PRO A 36 -19.56 2.44 3.12
C PRO A 36 -19.46 2.99 4.53
N GLU A 37 -19.25 2.14 5.55
CA GLU A 37 -19.13 2.60 6.94
C GLU A 37 -17.86 3.44 7.15
N VAL A 38 -16.75 3.10 6.47
CA VAL A 38 -15.49 3.85 6.55
C VAL A 38 -15.63 5.18 5.82
N THR A 39 -16.25 5.18 4.64
CA THR A 39 -16.47 6.40 3.85
C THR A 39 -17.36 7.38 4.60
N GLN A 40 -18.49 6.91 5.13
CA GLN A 40 -19.40 7.74 5.92
C GLN A 40 -18.75 8.28 7.19
N LEU A 41 -17.92 7.49 7.88
CA LEU A 41 -17.20 7.94 9.06
C LEU A 41 -16.25 9.11 8.75
N VAL A 42 -15.51 9.00 7.64
CA VAL A 42 -14.54 10.03 7.24
C VAL A 42 -15.24 11.28 6.72
N GLU A 43 -16.21 11.12 5.81
CA GLU A 43 -16.90 12.25 5.17
C GLU A 43 -17.83 13.02 6.13
N ASN A 44 -18.43 12.35 7.13
CA ASN A 44 -19.29 12.99 8.13
C ASN A 44 -18.54 13.49 9.38
N SER A 45 -17.21 13.36 9.43
CA SER A 45 -16.42 13.79 10.58
C SER A 45 -16.53 15.30 10.80
N ASP A 46 -16.75 15.70 12.05
CA ASP A 46 -16.79 17.10 12.46
C ASP A 46 -15.40 17.68 12.78
N SER A 47 -14.38 16.82 12.86
CA SER A 47 -12.98 17.19 13.00
C SER A 47 -12.06 16.13 12.38
N LEU A 48 -11.91 16.16 11.06
CA LEU A 48 -11.08 15.19 10.35
C LEU A 48 -9.60 15.56 10.51
N PHE A 49 -8.81 14.71 11.18
CA PHE A 49 -7.38 14.91 11.35
C PHE A 49 -6.56 14.13 10.31
N LEU A 50 -6.14 14.81 9.25
CA LEU A 50 -5.28 14.31 8.20
C LEU A 50 -3.80 14.41 8.61
N LEU A 51 -3.26 13.31 9.12
CA LEU A 51 -1.88 13.22 9.60
C LEU A 51 -0.95 12.64 8.51
N GLY A 52 -0.17 13.50 7.86
CA GLY A 52 0.76 13.10 6.79
C GLY A 52 0.07 12.75 5.46
N GLU A 53 -1.22 13.07 5.32
CA GLU A 53 -2.00 12.71 4.14
C GLU A 53 -1.86 13.73 3.01
N ILE A 54 -1.54 13.23 1.82
CA ILE A 54 -1.52 14.03 0.59
C ILE A 54 -2.95 14.11 0.06
N ILE A 55 -3.46 15.33 -0.08
CA ILE A 55 -4.78 15.54 -0.68
C ILE A 55 -4.64 15.48 -2.20
N CYS A 56 -5.15 14.42 -2.82
CA CYS A 56 -5.26 14.31 -4.27
C CYS A 56 -6.48 13.47 -4.68
N ASP A 57 -6.92 13.65 -5.92
CA ASP A 57 -8.08 12.97 -6.48
C ASP A 57 -7.90 11.44 -6.50
N THR A 58 -6.67 10.96 -6.67
CA THR A 58 -6.35 9.52 -6.64
C THR A 58 -6.53 8.90 -5.25
N ASN A 59 -6.14 9.63 -4.19
CA ASN A 59 -6.19 9.11 -2.81
C ASN A 59 -7.61 9.13 -2.25
N PHE A 60 -8.42 10.11 -2.64
CA PHE A 60 -9.79 10.19 -2.15
C PHE A 60 -10.77 9.33 -2.94
N ALA A 61 -10.29 8.70 -4.03
CA ALA A 61 -11.11 8.12 -5.08
C ALA A 61 -12.23 9.10 -5.49
N VAL A 62 -13.22 8.67 -6.26
CA VAL A 62 -14.42 9.47 -6.46
C VAL A 62 -15.12 9.59 -5.09
N SER A 63 -14.82 10.63 -4.30
CA SER A 63 -15.48 10.89 -3.01
C SER A 63 -16.95 11.20 -3.27
N GLU A 64 -17.84 10.57 -2.50
CA GLU A 64 -19.28 10.70 -2.63
C GLU A 64 -19.74 12.09 -2.16
N THR A 65 -19.10 12.60 -1.11
CA THR A 65 -19.22 13.98 -0.63
C THR A 65 -17.85 14.59 -0.30
N LYS A 66 -17.45 15.64 -1.02
CA LYS A 66 -16.16 16.34 -0.81
C LYS A 66 -15.93 16.63 0.67
N ILE A 67 -14.84 16.10 1.23
CA ILE A 67 -14.38 16.35 2.61
C ILE A 67 -14.50 17.85 2.95
N ASP A 68 -15.18 18.15 4.06
CA ASP A 68 -15.38 19.53 4.51
C ASP A 68 -14.08 20.11 5.09
N MET A 69 -13.32 20.78 4.24
CA MET A 69 -12.04 21.40 4.61
C MET A 69 -12.15 22.44 5.75
N ARG A 70 -13.35 22.96 6.06
CA ARG A 70 -13.57 23.84 7.23
C ARG A 70 -13.35 23.13 8.56
N LYS A 71 -13.61 21.82 8.56
CA LYS A 71 -13.54 20.94 9.73
C LYS A 71 -12.29 20.07 9.72
N THR A 72 -11.42 20.24 8.73
CA THR A 72 -10.23 19.42 8.57
C THR A 72 -9.01 20.07 9.23
N ILE A 73 -8.27 19.26 9.99
CA ILE A 73 -6.94 19.55 10.47
C ILE A 73 -5.98 18.78 9.56
N GLN A 74 -5.08 19.46 8.84
CA GLN A 74 -4.13 18.80 7.96
C GLN A 74 -2.70 19.08 8.40
N ALA A 75 -1.93 18.04 8.74
CA ALA A 75 -0.51 18.14 9.06
C ALA A 75 0.31 17.47 7.95
N LEU A 76 0.95 18.26 7.08
CA LEU A 76 1.71 17.78 5.92
C LEU A 76 2.87 18.73 5.63
N ASN A 77 3.98 18.27 5.06
CA ASN A 77 5.10 19.11 4.57
C ASN A 77 5.65 20.12 5.58
N GLY A 78 5.69 19.77 6.87
CA GLY A 78 6.21 20.66 7.91
C GLY A 78 5.31 21.86 8.22
N GLN A 79 4.02 21.75 7.92
CA GLN A 79 3.00 22.74 8.24
C GLN A 79 1.73 22.06 8.75
N VAL A 80 0.91 22.83 9.48
CA VAL A 80 -0.41 22.40 9.95
C VAL A 80 -1.44 23.42 9.50
N ASN A 81 -2.46 22.96 8.77
CA ASN A 81 -3.60 23.76 8.32
C ASN A 81 -4.81 23.48 9.21
N ILE A 82 -5.39 24.51 9.83
CA ILE A 82 -6.59 24.41 10.69
C ILE A 82 -7.43 25.65 10.46
N GLY A 83 -8.72 25.47 10.16
CA GLY A 83 -9.67 26.59 10.08
C GLY A 83 -9.22 27.71 9.15
N TYR A 84 -8.72 27.36 7.96
CA TYR A 84 -8.16 28.28 6.96
C TYR A 84 -6.84 28.99 7.33
N HIS A 85 -6.24 28.66 8.47
CA HIS A 85 -4.93 29.17 8.87
C HIS A 85 -3.84 28.12 8.64
N THR A 86 -2.67 28.56 8.20
CA THR A 86 -1.49 27.73 8.01
C THR A 86 -0.43 28.09 9.05
N TYR A 87 -0.04 27.10 9.85
CA TYR A 87 1.06 27.19 10.80
C TYR A 87 2.28 26.49 10.19
N ALA A 88 3.26 27.28 9.75
CA ALA A 88 4.48 26.77 9.13
C ALA A 88 5.53 26.33 10.17
N LYS A 89 6.56 25.61 9.71
CA LYS A 89 7.72 25.14 10.52
C LYS A 89 7.33 24.20 11.66
N LEU A 90 6.33 23.36 11.40
CA LEU A 90 5.81 22.34 12.31
C LEU A 90 6.08 20.94 11.72
N PRO A 91 7.27 20.35 11.93
CA PRO A 91 7.54 19.00 11.48
C PRO A 91 6.59 18.01 12.18
N LEU A 92 6.10 17.01 11.44
CA LEU A 92 5.05 16.09 11.89
C LEU A 92 5.40 15.40 13.23
N ALA A 93 6.65 14.96 13.38
CA ALA A 93 7.12 14.33 14.61
C ALA A 93 7.02 15.27 15.82
N ALA A 94 7.33 16.56 15.67
CA ALA A 94 7.21 17.53 16.74
C ALA A 94 5.74 17.77 17.11
N VAL A 95 4.84 17.82 16.12
CA VAL A 95 3.39 17.93 16.36
C VAL A 95 2.90 16.75 17.17
N VAL A 96 3.20 15.52 16.75
CA VAL A 96 2.79 14.29 17.46
C VAL A 96 3.35 14.25 18.89
N ASN A 97 4.64 14.55 19.08
CA ASN A 97 5.26 14.57 20.41
C ASN A 97 4.60 15.60 21.33
N ARG A 98 4.37 16.82 20.83
CA ARG A 98 3.70 17.88 21.61
C ARG A 98 2.23 17.59 21.90
N MET A 99 1.55 16.81 21.06
CA MET A 99 0.22 16.29 21.36
C MET A 99 0.29 15.24 22.47
N LEU A 100 1.23 14.29 22.40
CA LEU A 100 1.39 13.25 23.42
C LEU A 100 1.72 13.81 24.81
N GLU A 101 2.44 14.94 24.88
CA GLU A 101 2.73 15.67 26.12
C GLU A 101 1.52 16.41 26.70
N ARG A 102 0.53 16.76 25.86
CA ARG A 102 -0.64 17.56 26.26
C ARG A 102 -1.91 16.73 26.48
N VAL A 103 -1.98 15.55 25.87
CA VAL A 103 -3.11 14.65 26.03
C VAL A 103 -2.89 13.86 27.30
N ASP A 104 -3.53 14.33 28.37
CA ASP A 104 -3.59 13.66 29.65
C ASP A 104 -4.61 12.52 29.63
N GLY A 105 -4.35 11.49 30.43
CA GLY A 105 -5.27 10.40 30.69
C GLY A 105 -4.80 9.03 30.19
N PRO A 106 -5.43 7.94 30.70
CA PRO A 106 -5.12 6.58 30.29
C PRO A 106 -5.50 6.35 28.83
N ASP A 107 -4.95 5.29 28.24
CA ASP A 107 -5.38 4.82 26.93
C ASP A 107 -6.89 4.57 26.95
N LYS A 108 -7.60 5.18 26.00
CA LYS A 108 -9.04 5.03 25.86
C LYS A 108 -9.31 3.79 24.99
N THR A 109 -10.18 2.91 25.48
CA THR A 109 -10.64 1.76 24.72
C THR A 109 -11.76 2.18 23.78
N PHE A 110 -11.62 1.83 22.50
CA PHE A 110 -12.63 2.06 21.49
C PHE A 110 -12.97 0.72 20.86
N GLN A 111 -14.25 0.32 20.91
CA GLN A 111 -14.69 -0.89 20.24
C GLN A 111 -14.80 -0.62 18.75
N VAL A 112 -13.90 -1.22 17.99
CA VAL A 112 -13.97 -1.25 16.53
C VAL A 112 -14.57 -2.57 16.11
N THR A 113 -15.62 -2.52 15.27
CA THR A 113 -16.08 -3.70 14.54
C THR A 113 -14.99 -4.07 13.53
N PRO A 114 -14.32 -5.22 13.65
CA PRO A 114 -13.26 -5.59 12.73
C PRO A 114 -13.84 -5.77 11.32
N GLN A 115 -13.09 -5.35 10.31
CA GLN A 115 -13.43 -5.66 8.93
C GLN A 115 -13.41 -7.18 8.71
N VAL A 116 -14.43 -7.68 8.03
CA VAL A 116 -14.52 -9.08 7.61
C VAL A 116 -13.82 -9.21 6.26
N PHE A 117 -12.85 -10.11 6.19
CA PHE A 117 -12.11 -10.43 4.97
C PHE A 117 -12.54 -11.80 4.46
N PRO A 118 -12.52 -12.03 3.13
CA PRO A 118 -12.89 -13.31 2.56
C PRO A 118 -11.92 -14.41 3.01
N ALA A 119 -12.46 -15.57 3.37
CA ALA A 119 -11.72 -16.72 3.89
C ALA A 119 -12.44 -18.02 3.53
N ASN A 120 -11.73 -19.14 3.63
CA ASN A 120 -12.19 -20.48 3.27
C ASN A 120 -12.47 -20.61 1.76
N LEU A 121 -11.40 -20.56 0.97
CA LEU A 121 -11.49 -20.76 -0.47
C LEU A 121 -12.14 -22.12 -0.78
N ALA A 122 -13.14 -22.12 -1.67
CA ALA A 122 -13.73 -23.35 -2.18
C ALA A 122 -12.78 -24.01 -3.19
N GLU A 123 -12.45 -25.28 -2.98
CA GLU A 123 -11.70 -26.09 -3.95
C GLU A 123 -12.66 -26.66 -4.99
N ASP A 124 -12.99 -25.85 -5.99
CA ASP A 124 -13.84 -26.26 -7.11
C ASP A 124 -13.11 -26.09 -8.47
N ALA A 125 -13.83 -26.38 -9.57
CA ALA A 125 -13.31 -26.30 -10.92
C ALA A 125 -13.71 -25.00 -11.65
N GLN A 126 -14.17 -23.97 -10.93
CA GLN A 126 -14.55 -22.69 -11.51
C GLN A 126 -13.32 -21.86 -11.92
N SER A 127 -13.54 -20.88 -12.77
CA SER A 127 -12.50 -19.92 -13.15
C SER A 127 -12.09 -19.06 -11.96
N ILE A 128 -10.79 -18.86 -11.79
CA ILE A 128 -10.22 -18.05 -10.71
C ILE A 128 -10.58 -16.57 -10.89
N THR A 129 -11.08 -15.96 -9.83
CA THR A 129 -11.34 -14.53 -9.71
C THR A 129 -10.30 -13.84 -8.81
N PRO A 130 -10.18 -12.50 -8.86
CA PRO A 130 -9.33 -11.75 -7.92
C PRO A 130 -9.64 -12.05 -6.45
N THR A 131 -10.91 -12.18 -6.08
CA THR A 131 -11.32 -12.49 -4.71
C THR A 131 -10.87 -13.89 -4.27
N ASP A 132 -10.81 -14.86 -5.18
CA ASP A 132 -10.27 -16.19 -4.87
C ASP A 132 -8.78 -16.12 -4.50
N ILE A 133 -8.02 -15.25 -5.17
CA ILE A 133 -6.60 -15.00 -4.85
C ILE A 133 -6.48 -14.38 -3.46
N ALA A 134 -7.28 -13.35 -3.14
CA ALA A 134 -7.28 -12.74 -1.82
C ALA A 134 -7.65 -13.75 -0.71
N THR A 135 -8.67 -14.58 -0.97
CA THR A 135 -9.14 -15.64 -0.07
C THR A 135 -8.03 -16.67 0.20
N ALA A 136 -7.37 -17.16 -0.86
CA ALA A 136 -6.26 -18.09 -0.74
C ALA A 136 -5.11 -17.52 0.10
N VAL A 137 -4.78 -16.24 -0.10
CA VAL A 137 -3.73 -15.56 0.65
C VAL A 137 -4.13 -15.38 2.12
N ASN A 138 -5.39 -15.03 2.39
CA ASN A 138 -5.91 -14.94 3.75
C ASN A 138 -5.81 -16.29 4.48
N ASP A 139 -6.19 -17.39 3.83
CA ASP A 139 -6.08 -18.75 4.38
C ASP A 139 -4.62 -19.19 4.57
N LEU A 140 -3.72 -18.75 3.69
CA LEU A 140 -2.28 -18.97 3.83
C LEU A 140 -1.72 -18.21 5.03
N MET A 141 -2.04 -16.92 5.18
CA MET A 141 -1.60 -16.10 6.32
C MET A 141 -2.19 -16.57 7.65
N ALA A 142 -3.40 -17.11 7.64
CA ALA A 142 -4.00 -17.73 8.82
C ALA A 142 -3.21 -18.96 9.31
N ARG A 143 -2.64 -19.75 8.38
CA ARG A 143 -1.85 -20.95 8.70
C ARG A 143 -0.38 -20.66 9.01
N HIS A 144 0.23 -19.70 8.32
CA HIS A 144 1.69 -19.48 8.36
C HIS A 144 2.11 -18.16 9.01
N GLY A 145 1.15 -17.33 9.41
CA GLY A 145 1.41 -15.99 9.92
C GLY A 145 1.37 -14.93 8.82
N LYS A 146 1.33 -13.67 9.26
CA LYS A 146 1.28 -12.51 8.35
C LYS A 146 2.55 -12.43 7.52
N MET A 147 2.39 -11.99 6.28
CA MET A 147 3.50 -11.68 5.38
C MET A 147 3.36 -10.26 4.85
N PRO A 148 4.46 -9.52 4.66
CA PRO A 148 4.42 -8.23 4.01
C PRO A 148 4.12 -8.40 2.52
N ILE A 149 3.35 -7.46 1.96
CA ILE A 149 2.93 -7.49 0.57
C ILE A 149 3.61 -6.36 -0.21
N ALA A 150 4.14 -6.68 -1.38
CA ALA A 150 4.56 -5.69 -2.37
C ALA A 150 3.64 -5.80 -3.59
N SER A 151 2.85 -4.76 -3.86
CA SER A 151 1.93 -4.76 -4.99
C SER A 151 2.35 -3.77 -6.06
N ASP A 152 2.19 -4.18 -7.31
CA ASP A 152 2.24 -3.29 -8.46
C ASP A 152 0.92 -2.52 -8.62
N MET A 153 0.88 -1.56 -9.53
CA MET A 153 -0.37 -0.92 -9.94
C MET A 153 -1.21 -1.85 -10.82
N GLY A 154 -2.53 -1.86 -10.59
CA GLY A 154 -3.51 -2.62 -11.37
C GLY A 154 -4.48 -3.37 -10.46
N ASP A 155 -5.26 -4.31 -11.01
CA ASP A 155 -6.23 -5.12 -10.25
C ASP A 155 -5.58 -5.85 -9.08
N CYS A 156 -4.31 -6.23 -9.21
CA CYS A 156 -3.53 -6.84 -8.12
C CYS A 156 -3.47 -5.97 -6.85
N LEU A 157 -3.46 -4.65 -6.99
CA LEU A 157 -3.51 -3.72 -5.85
C LEU A 157 -4.88 -3.71 -5.18
N PHE A 158 -5.96 -3.76 -5.98
CA PHE A 158 -7.31 -3.84 -5.46
C PHE A 158 -7.57 -5.20 -4.79
N THR A 159 -7.07 -6.30 -5.36
CA THR A 159 -7.05 -7.62 -4.71
C THR A 159 -6.31 -7.56 -3.38
N ALA A 160 -5.19 -6.85 -3.29
CA ALA A 160 -4.46 -6.69 -2.04
C ALA A 160 -5.24 -5.93 -0.96
N MET A 161 -6.27 -5.15 -1.32
CA MET A 161 -7.16 -4.49 -0.36
C MET A 161 -8.16 -5.47 0.29
N GLU A 162 -8.51 -6.56 -0.40
CA GLU A 162 -9.32 -7.67 0.13
C GLU A 162 -8.50 -8.68 0.96
N ILE A 163 -7.18 -8.50 1.02
CA ILE A 163 -6.32 -9.27 1.92
C ILE A 163 -6.34 -8.61 3.30
N LYS A 164 -6.44 -9.44 4.34
CA LYS A 164 -6.44 -9.02 5.74
C LYS A 164 -5.26 -8.10 6.01
N HIS A 165 -5.54 -7.04 6.75
CA HIS A 165 -4.61 -5.95 6.96
C HIS A 165 -3.23 -6.43 7.49
N THR A 166 -2.19 -6.13 6.71
CA THR A 166 -0.77 -6.48 6.92
C THR A 166 0.09 -5.35 6.34
N ALA A 167 1.40 -5.39 6.58
CA ALA A 167 2.33 -4.46 5.94
C ALA A 167 2.20 -4.55 4.40
N LEU A 168 1.98 -3.40 3.75
CA LEU A 168 1.78 -3.30 2.30
C LEU A 168 2.62 -2.14 1.76
N VAL A 169 3.30 -2.37 0.64
CA VAL A 169 3.95 -1.32 -0.15
C VAL A 169 3.44 -1.38 -1.59
N ALA A 170 2.98 -0.23 -2.09
CA ALA A 170 2.41 -0.13 -3.43
C ALA A 170 2.51 1.31 -3.99
N PRO A 171 2.51 1.49 -5.31
CA PRO A 171 2.58 2.81 -5.95
C PRO A 171 1.18 3.45 -6.05
N GLY A 172 0.38 3.41 -4.98
CA GLY A 172 -1.04 3.78 -5.03
C GLY A 172 -1.32 5.22 -5.47
N TYR A 173 -0.40 6.15 -5.18
CA TYR A 173 -0.51 7.54 -5.61
C TYR A 173 0.04 7.78 -7.02
N TYR A 174 1.23 7.26 -7.30
CA TYR A 174 1.92 7.52 -8.57
C TYR A 174 1.43 6.63 -9.71
N ALA A 175 0.69 5.56 -9.38
CA ALA A 175 0.05 4.61 -10.28
C ALA A 175 1.01 4.03 -11.35
N THR A 176 2.31 3.95 -11.06
CA THR A 176 3.29 3.38 -11.97
C THR A 176 3.27 1.87 -11.94
N MET A 177 3.21 1.29 -13.14
CA MET A 177 3.46 -0.12 -13.34
C MET A 177 4.96 -0.42 -13.24
N GLY A 178 5.29 -1.62 -12.78
CA GLY A 178 6.66 -2.10 -12.63
C GLY A 178 7.24 -1.87 -11.22
N PHE A 179 6.43 -1.50 -10.24
CA PHE A 179 6.89 -1.28 -8.86
C PHE A 179 6.96 -2.59 -8.06
N GLY A 180 6.00 -3.49 -8.25
CA GLY A 180 5.76 -4.62 -7.35
C GLY A 180 6.98 -5.54 -7.16
N VAL A 181 7.59 -6.00 -8.26
CA VAL A 181 8.71 -6.95 -8.20
C VAL A 181 9.98 -6.35 -7.57
N PRO A 182 10.48 -5.18 -8.01
CA PRO A 182 11.61 -4.52 -7.35
C PRO A 182 11.33 -4.21 -5.87
N ALA A 183 10.11 -3.79 -5.53
CA ALA A 183 9.73 -3.50 -4.16
C ALA A 183 9.74 -4.76 -3.29
N GLY A 184 9.24 -5.89 -3.78
CA GLY A 184 9.30 -7.17 -3.07
C GLY A 184 10.74 -7.62 -2.78
N LEU A 185 11.63 -7.54 -3.78
CA LEU A 185 13.04 -7.85 -3.58
C LEU A 185 13.72 -6.92 -2.57
N GLY A 186 13.45 -5.61 -2.67
CA GLY A 186 13.94 -4.63 -1.72
C GLY A 186 13.44 -4.88 -0.30
N LEU A 187 12.16 -5.26 -0.16
CA LEU A 187 11.56 -5.58 1.13
C LEU A 187 12.22 -6.80 1.76
N GLN A 188 12.39 -7.89 1.01
CA GLN A 188 13.11 -9.07 1.47
C GLN A 188 14.56 -8.75 1.88
N ALA A 189 15.26 -7.93 1.09
CA ALA A 189 16.64 -7.56 1.37
C ALA A 189 16.77 -6.69 2.64
N ALA A 190 15.80 -5.81 2.90
CA ALA A 190 15.83 -4.87 4.02
C ALA A 190 15.34 -5.49 5.34
N THR A 191 14.32 -6.35 5.30
CA THR A 191 13.69 -6.89 6.51
C THR A 191 14.09 -8.34 6.82
N GLY A 192 14.57 -9.09 5.81
CA GLY A 192 14.80 -10.53 5.92
C GLY A 192 13.51 -11.37 5.96
N GLU A 193 12.33 -10.72 5.87
CA GLU A 193 11.04 -11.41 5.84
C GLU A 193 10.76 -12.02 4.46
N ARG A 194 9.70 -12.83 4.39
CA ARG A 194 9.23 -13.44 3.13
C ARG A 194 8.08 -12.62 2.55
N PRO A 195 8.32 -11.72 1.58
CA PRO A 195 7.26 -10.94 0.96
C PRO A 195 6.40 -11.78 0.02
N LEU A 196 5.14 -11.39 -0.08
CA LEU A 196 4.26 -11.76 -1.18
C LEU A 196 4.24 -10.63 -2.20
N THR A 197 4.65 -10.92 -3.44
CA THR A 197 4.64 -9.94 -4.52
C THR A 197 3.45 -10.17 -5.44
N ALA A 198 2.64 -9.13 -5.64
CA ALA A 198 1.51 -9.14 -6.57
C ALA A 198 1.79 -8.18 -7.74
N ALA A 199 1.77 -8.69 -8.97
CA ALA A 199 2.00 -7.88 -10.17
C ALA A 199 1.22 -8.46 -11.36
N ALA A 200 0.71 -7.58 -12.23
CA ALA A 200 0.13 -7.98 -13.51
C ALA A 200 1.23 -8.32 -14.52
N THR A 201 0.94 -9.19 -15.49
CA THR A 201 1.90 -9.67 -16.51
C THR A 201 2.66 -8.54 -17.20
N VAL A 202 1.98 -7.43 -17.52
CA VAL A 202 2.59 -6.26 -18.17
C VAL A 202 3.55 -5.52 -17.21
N GLY A 203 3.20 -5.42 -15.92
CA GLY A 203 4.09 -4.88 -14.89
C GLY A 203 5.33 -5.75 -14.69
N THR A 204 5.16 -7.08 -14.69
CA THR A 204 6.27 -8.04 -14.62
C THR A 204 7.21 -7.92 -15.83
N GLN A 205 6.68 -7.75 -17.04
CA GLN A 205 7.49 -7.55 -18.25
C GLN A 205 8.29 -6.24 -18.18
N SER A 206 7.68 -5.15 -17.73
CA SER A 206 8.36 -3.85 -17.54
C SER A 206 9.52 -3.97 -16.54
N CYS A 207 9.33 -4.68 -15.42
CA CYS A 207 10.39 -4.95 -14.43
C CYS A 207 11.48 -5.91 -14.94
N CYS A 208 11.09 -6.99 -15.60
CA CYS A 208 12.02 -8.04 -16.02
C CYS A 208 13.10 -7.50 -16.96
N CYS A 209 12.78 -6.45 -17.74
CA CYS A 209 13.73 -5.75 -18.59
C CYS A 209 14.73 -4.87 -17.80
N SER A 210 14.35 -4.33 -16.64
CA SER A 210 15.20 -3.42 -15.85
C SER A 210 16.03 -4.12 -14.78
N THR A 211 15.65 -5.32 -14.35
CA THR A 211 16.26 -6.03 -13.21
C THR A 211 17.30 -7.10 -13.60
N THR A 212 17.65 -7.25 -14.88
CA THR A 212 18.65 -8.25 -15.32
C THR A 212 19.58 -7.72 -16.42
N PRO A 213 20.91 -7.93 -16.36
CA PRO A 213 21.71 -7.96 -17.57
C PRO A 213 21.36 -9.25 -18.32
N ALA A 214 20.67 -9.11 -19.45
CA ALA A 214 20.36 -10.17 -20.43
C ALA A 214 19.79 -11.50 -19.85
N GLY A 215 18.46 -11.67 -19.92
CA GLY A 215 17.85 -12.95 -20.29
C GLY A 215 17.41 -13.94 -19.21
N LYS A 216 17.51 -13.65 -17.90
CA LYS A 216 17.15 -14.64 -16.86
C LYS A 216 15.72 -14.55 -16.30
N CYS A 217 15.03 -13.41 -16.40
CA CYS A 217 13.66 -13.27 -15.89
C CYS A 217 12.62 -14.05 -16.73
N CYS A 218 12.75 -14.06 -18.07
CA CYS A 218 11.86 -14.82 -18.96
C CYS A 218 11.89 -16.34 -18.73
N ALA A 219 12.92 -16.88 -18.07
CA ALA A 219 13.00 -18.31 -17.78
C ALA A 219 12.07 -18.77 -16.63
N LEU A 220 11.60 -17.85 -15.77
CA LEU A 220 10.70 -18.19 -14.66
C LEU A 220 9.23 -18.35 -15.08
N PHE A 221 8.87 -17.92 -16.30
CA PHE A 221 7.49 -17.92 -16.81
C PHE A 221 7.31 -18.69 -18.12
N ASN A 222 8.22 -19.62 -18.44
CA ASN A 222 8.02 -20.54 -19.55
C ASN A 222 7.80 -21.98 -19.00
N PRO A 223 6.57 -22.52 -19.06
CA PRO A 223 6.29 -23.87 -18.55
C PRO A 223 7.00 -24.99 -19.35
N SER A 224 7.73 -24.67 -20.44
CA SER A 224 8.43 -25.66 -21.27
C SER A 224 9.94 -25.80 -21.00
N ARG A 225 10.54 -25.02 -20.10
CA ARG A 225 12.00 -25.12 -19.79
C ARG A 225 12.31 -24.93 -18.30
N ALA A 226 11.82 -25.84 -17.47
CA ALA A 226 12.34 -26.02 -16.12
C ALA A 226 13.51 -27.03 -16.15
N SER A 227 14.75 -26.55 -16.16
CA SER A 227 15.92 -27.37 -15.80
C SER A 227 16.91 -26.56 -14.96
N THR A 228 16.89 -26.87 -13.67
CA THR A 228 17.91 -26.82 -12.61
C THR A 228 19.26 -26.12 -12.91
N THR A 229 19.58 -25.04 -12.17
CA THR A 229 20.79 -24.87 -11.32
C THR A 229 20.87 -23.44 -10.76
N TRP A 230 20.98 -23.31 -9.44
CA TRP A 230 21.22 -22.03 -8.75
C TRP A 230 22.72 -21.87 -8.52
N THR A 231 23.32 -20.79 -9.02
CA THR A 231 24.67 -20.36 -8.63
C THR A 231 24.60 -18.98 -7.98
N THR A 232 25.03 -18.96 -6.73
CA THR A 232 25.18 -17.80 -5.85
C THR A 232 26.27 -16.87 -6.40
N GLY A 233 25.99 -15.57 -6.50
CA GLY A 233 27.03 -14.56 -6.64
C GLY A 233 26.65 -13.38 -7.53
N ALA A 234 26.37 -12.23 -6.92
CA ALA A 234 27.06 -10.97 -7.22
C ALA A 234 26.45 -9.84 -6.37
N LEU A 235 27.21 -9.40 -5.37
CA LEU A 235 27.12 -8.07 -4.78
C LEU A 235 27.35 -7.04 -5.90
N LEU A 236 26.42 -6.10 -6.09
CA LEU A 236 26.70 -4.89 -6.86
C LEU A 236 26.12 -3.66 -6.16
N LYS A 237 27.07 -2.84 -5.69
CA LYS A 237 26.91 -1.50 -5.15
C LYS A 237 26.27 -0.60 -6.21
N TRP A 238 25.23 0.12 -5.83
CA TRP A 238 24.69 1.24 -6.62
C TRP A 238 25.52 2.51 -6.36
N PRO A 239 25.81 3.29 -7.41
CA PRO A 239 25.79 4.74 -7.27
C PRO A 239 24.87 5.42 -8.29
N GLN A 240 24.25 6.48 -7.79
CA GLN A 240 23.48 7.54 -8.43
C GLN A 240 23.85 7.85 -9.90
N ALA A 241 22.83 7.99 -10.76
CA ALA A 241 22.64 9.15 -11.63
C ALA A 241 21.43 8.94 -12.56
N TRP A 242 20.64 10.00 -12.76
CA TRP A 242 19.67 10.11 -13.83
C TRP A 242 20.37 10.06 -15.20
N ALA A 243 19.86 9.24 -16.11
CA ALA A 243 20.04 9.42 -17.56
C ALA A 243 18.88 8.77 -18.29
N ALA A 244 18.05 9.60 -18.94
CA ALA A 244 17.13 9.15 -19.97
C ALA A 244 17.96 8.62 -21.16
N THR A 245 17.63 7.43 -21.66
CA THR A 245 18.17 6.94 -22.93
C THR A 245 16.99 6.57 -23.83
N ALA A 246 16.75 7.41 -24.83
CA ALA A 246 15.83 7.12 -25.93
C ALA A 246 16.57 6.26 -26.96
N TYR A 247 15.96 5.19 -27.43
CA TYR A 247 16.39 4.49 -28.65
C TYR A 247 15.37 4.79 -29.75
N VAL A 248 15.83 5.47 -30.80
CA VAL A 248 15.14 5.61 -32.09
C VAL A 248 15.42 4.33 -32.88
N TRP A 249 14.38 3.66 -33.37
CA TRP A 249 14.52 2.58 -34.33
C TRP A 249 13.96 3.04 -35.68
N GLU A 250 14.86 3.35 -36.61
CA GLU A 250 14.52 3.61 -38.01
C GLU A 250 14.33 2.29 -38.75
N HIS A 251 13.21 2.22 -39.48
CA HIS A 251 12.84 1.11 -40.35
C HIS A 251 13.42 1.40 -41.75
N GLU A 252 14.33 0.58 -42.26
CA GLU A 252 14.56 0.49 -43.72
C GLU A 252 14.01 -0.85 -44.25
N PRO A 253 13.27 -0.84 -45.37
CA PRO A 253 12.86 -2.05 -46.05
C PRO A 253 13.91 -2.45 -47.11
N ASN A 254 14.41 -3.69 -46.97
CA ASN A 254 15.24 -4.50 -47.88
C ASN A 254 16.62 -3.98 -48.29
#